data_AF-A0AA42AT40-F1
#
_entry.id   AF-A0AA42AT40-F1
#
_cell.length_a   1.000
_cell.length_b   1.000
_cell.length_c   1.000
_cell.angle_alpha   90.00
_cell.angle_beta   90.00
_cell.angle_gamma   90.00
#
_symmetry.space_group_name_H-M   'P 1'
#
loop_
_entity.id
_entity.type
_entity.pdbx_description
1 polymer ?
#
loop_
_entity_poly.entity_id
_entity_poly.type
_entity_poly.pdbx_seq_one_letter_code
_entity_poly.pdbx_strand_id
1 'polypeptide(L)' 'MAKVSPMFHLFLVVLVIFASVRTIQVDAKACTALFSDCPNEEDCKAKCQAQYMGTGQCDHSIFPYPAICRCQYHC' A
#
# COMPACT_ATOMS: atom_id res chain seq x y z
N MET A 1 -50.71 19.26 -4.05
CA MET A 1 -49.90 18.24 -4.76
C MET A 1 -48.68 18.93 -5.35
N ALA A 2 -47.52 18.85 -4.69
CA ALA A 2 -46.32 19.53 -5.15
C ALA A 2 -45.80 18.82 -6.41
N LYS A 3 -45.81 19.52 -7.56
CA LYS A 3 -45.16 19.07 -8.80
C LYS A 3 -43.65 19.19 -8.57
N VAL A 4 -43.04 18.11 -8.11
CA VAL A 4 -41.59 18.02 -7.96
C VAL A 4 -40.99 18.12 -9.36
N SER A 5 -40.25 19.20 -9.60
CA SER A 5 -39.66 19.50 -10.91
C SER A 5 -38.67 18.39 -11.31
N PRO A 6 -38.64 17.95 -12.58
CA PRO A 6 -37.70 16.94 -13.06
C PRO A 6 -36.23 17.33 -12.82
N MET A 7 -35.96 18.63 -12.72
CA MET A 7 -34.64 19.17 -12.38
C MET A 7 -34.20 18.80 -10.95
N PHE A 8 -35.15 18.72 -10.01
CA PHE A 8 -34.87 18.33 -8.62
C PHE A 8 -34.50 16.85 -8.51
N HIS A 9 -35.12 16.00 -9.32
CA HIS A 9 -34.77 14.57 -9.40
C HIS A 9 -33.37 14.36 -9.98
N LEU A 10 -33.01 15.09 -11.03
CA LEU A 10 -31.65 15.08 -11.58
C LEU A 10 -30.61 15.49 -10.53
N PHE A 11 -30.90 16.56 -9.78
CA PHE A 11 -30.00 17.03 -8.73
C PHE A 11 -29.80 16.01 -7.60
N LEU A 12 -30.87 15.32 -7.19
CA LEU A 12 -30.80 14.23 -6.21
C LEU A 12 -29.96 13.05 -6.72
N VAL A 13 -30.12 12.65 -7.97
CA VAL A 13 -29.33 11.56 -8.57
C VAL A 13 -27.84 11.90 -8.59
N VAL A 14 -27.49 13.12 -8.99
CA VAL A 14 -26.08 13.57 -8.98
C VAL A 14 -25.52 13.56 -7.56
N LEU A 15 -26.27 14.08 -6.57
CA LEU A 15 -25.84 14.05 -5.16
C LEU A 15 -25.60 12.63 -4.63
N VAL A 16 -26.47 11.67 -4.97
CA VAL A 16 -26.32 10.27 -4.57
C VAL A 16 -25.08 9.65 -5.20
N ILE A 17 -24.79 9.93 -6.47
CA ILE A 17 -23.61 9.40 -7.16
C ILE A 17 -22.32 9.93 -6.52
N PHE A 18 -22.23 11.24 -6.29
CA PHE A 18 -21.06 11.86 -5.64
C PHE A 18 -20.86 11.37 -4.20
N ALA A 19 -21.94 11.18 -3.43
CA ALA A 19 -21.86 10.65 -2.08
C ALA A 19 -21.45 9.16 -2.02
N SER A 20 -21.67 8.43 -3.12
CA SER A 20 -21.37 6.99 -3.23
C SER A 20 -19.95 6.70 -3.68
N VAL A 21 -19.17 7.69 -4.11
CA VAL A 21 -17.73 7.53 -4.40
C VAL A 21 -16.96 7.46 -3.08
N ARG A 22 -17.18 6.40 -2.32
CA ARG A 22 -16.28 5.99 -1.26
C ARG A 22 -15.27 5.06 -1.90
N THR A 23 -14.08 5.58 -2.22
CA THR A 23 -12.93 4.73 -2.54
C THR A 23 -12.65 3.86 -1.33
N ILE A 24 -12.97 2.57 -1.43
CA ILE A 24 -12.56 1.58 -0.43
C ILE A 24 -11.03 1.51 -0.53
N GLN A 25 -10.35 2.24 0.35
CA GLN A 25 -8.91 2.04 0.55
C GLN A 25 -8.75 0.70 1.25
N VAL A 26 -8.50 -0.34 0.47
CA VAL A 26 -8.00 -1.60 0.99
C VAL A 26 -6.53 -1.34 1.29
N ASP A 27 -6.24 -0.95 2.53
CA ASP A 27 -4.87 -0.84 3.03
C ASP A 27 -4.31 -2.26 3.09
N ALA A 28 -3.53 -2.64 2.07
CA ALA A 28 -2.85 -3.93 2.06
C ALA A 28 -1.82 -3.92 3.19
N LYS A 29 -2.03 -4.73 4.23
CA LYS A 29 -1.20 -4.72 5.43
C LYS A 29 0.25 -4.98 5.04
N ALA A 30 1.13 -4.03 5.38
CA ALA A 30 2.55 -4.15 5.09
C ALA A 30 3.26 -4.86 6.25
N CYS A 31 3.90 -5.98 5.97
CA CYS A 31 4.80 -6.68 6.88
C CYS A 31 6.27 -6.34 6.56
N THR A 32 7.13 -6.51 7.57
CA THR A 32 8.59 -6.38 7.41
C THR A 32 9.29 -7.65 7.89
N ALA A 33 10.17 -8.19 7.07
CA ALA A 33 11.13 -9.24 7.43
C ALA A 33 12.54 -8.67 7.42
N LEU A 34 13.39 -9.15 8.33
CA LEU A 34 14.79 -8.75 8.45
C LEU A 34 15.68 -9.96 8.21
N PHE A 35 16.69 -9.81 7.36
CA PHE A 35 17.76 -10.78 7.21
C PHE A 35 19.07 -10.18 7.75
N SER A 36 19.85 -11.02 8.43
CA SER A 36 21.09 -10.66 9.12
C SER A 36 22.16 -10.05 8.21
N ASP A 37 22.13 -10.39 6.93
CA ASP A 37 23.21 -10.07 5.98
C ASP A 37 22.66 -9.28 4.79
N CYS A 38 23.34 -8.18 4.46
CA CYS A 38 23.13 -7.41 3.24
C CYS A 38 24.46 -7.24 2.48
N PRO A 39 24.92 -8.28 1.75
CA PRO A 39 26.17 -8.22 1.01
C PRO A 39 26.12 -7.19 -0.13
N ASN A 40 24.97 -7.09 -0.79
CA ASN A 40 24.64 -6.05 -1.75
C ASN A 40 23.11 -5.85 -1.80
N GLU A 41 22.67 -4.73 -2.38
CA GLU A 41 21.26 -4.37 -2.45
C GLU A 41 20.46 -5.25 -3.42
N GLU A 42 21.11 -5.72 -4.50
CA GLU A 42 20.49 -6.56 -5.53
C GLU A 42 20.10 -7.94 -4.98
N ASP A 43 20.96 -8.58 -4.19
CA ASP A 43 20.74 -9.85 -3.53
C ASP A 43 19.62 -9.73 -2.48
N CYS A 44 19.63 -8.63 -1.71
CA CYS A 44 18.56 -8.34 -0.76
C CYS A 44 17.20 -8.22 -1.45
N LYS A 45 17.16 -7.49 -2.57
CA LYS A 45 15.96 -7.33 -3.39
C LYS A 45 15.53 -8.66 -4.01
N ALA A 46 16.43 -9.40 -4.62
CA ALA A 46 16.14 -10.70 -5.25
C ALA A 46 15.62 -11.71 -4.23
N LYS A 47 16.23 -11.78 -3.04
CA LYS A 47 15.80 -12.66 -1.95
C LYS A 47 14.41 -12.28 -1.42
N CYS A 48 14.17 -10.98 -1.20
CA CYS A 48 12.87 -10.48 -0.76
C CYS A 48 11.77 -10.75 -1.79
N GLN A 49 12.07 -10.55 -3.08
CA GLN A 49 11.15 -10.81 -4.17
C GLN A 49 10.85 -12.31 -4.33
N ALA A 50 11.86 -13.18 -4.15
CA ALA A 50 11.70 -14.63 -4.23
C ALA A 50 10.89 -15.22 -3.07
N GLN A 51 11.05 -14.71 -1.84
CA GLN A 51 10.37 -15.26 -0.66
C GLN A 51 9.00 -14.65 -0.39
N TYR A 52 8.85 -13.33 -0.59
CA TYR A 52 7.68 -12.60 -0.13
C TYR A 52 7.00 -11.78 -1.22
N MET A 53 7.51 -11.83 -2.46
CA MET A 53 7.08 -10.94 -3.56
C MET A 53 7.12 -9.45 -3.16
N GLY A 54 8.05 -9.11 -2.24
CA GLY A 54 8.17 -7.80 -1.63
C GLY A 54 9.32 -6.97 -2.22
N THR A 55 9.58 -5.84 -1.58
CA THR A 55 10.69 -4.92 -1.88
C THR A 55 11.75 -4.99 -0.78
N GLY A 56 12.99 -5.34 -1.15
CA GLY A 56 14.14 -5.44 -0.22
C GLY A 56 15.11 -4.27 -0.37
N GLN A 57 15.69 -3.80 0.73
CA GLN A 57 16.74 -2.77 0.77
C GLN A 57 17.75 -3.03 1.89
N CYS A 58 19.02 -2.66 1.68
CA CYS A 58 20.02 -2.70 2.74
C CYS A 58 19.84 -1.53 3.71
N ASP A 59 19.75 -1.84 4.99
CA ASP A 59 19.62 -0.88 6.07
C ASP A 59 20.95 -0.79 6.83
N HIS A 60 21.59 0.37 6.71
CA HIS A 60 22.85 0.71 7.37
C HIS A 60 22.65 1.61 8.60
N SER A 61 21.41 1.83 9.04
CA SER A 61 21.11 2.79 10.11
C SER A 61 21.59 2.35 11.50
N ILE A 62 21.92 1.07 11.68
CA ILE A 62 22.33 0.51 12.97
C ILE A 62 23.85 0.40 13.04
N PHE A 63 24.55 1.51 13.29
CA PHE A 63 25.99 1.46 13.60
C PHE A 63 26.20 0.95 15.04
N PRO A 64 27.15 0.04 15.34
CA PRO A 64 28.21 -0.54 14.50
C PRO A 64 27.84 -1.93 13.91
N TYR A 65 26.56 -2.26 13.79
CA TYR A 65 26.12 -3.57 13.30
C TYR A 65 26.28 -3.69 11.78
N PRO A 66 26.49 -4.91 11.27
CA PRO A 66 26.49 -5.15 9.83
C PRO A 66 25.17 -4.70 9.21
N ALA A 67 25.24 -4.27 7.95
CA ALA A 67 24.07 -3.90 7.19
C ALA A 67 23.07 -5.07 7.14
N ILE A 68 21.82 -4.80 7.52
CA ILE A 68 20.75 -5.80 7.50
C ILE A 68 19.89 -5.62 6.26
N CYS A 69 19.42 -6.71 5.68
CA CYS A 69 18.47 -6.63 4.56
C CYS A 69 17.04 -6.51 5.12
N ARG A 70 16.38 -5.39 4.83
CA ARG A 70 14.99 -5.10 5.22
C ARG A 70 14.07 -5.39 4.04
N CYS A 71 13.15 -6.34 4.19
CA CYS A 71 12.18 -6.75 3.19
C CYS A 71 10.77 -6.31 3.59
N GLN A 72 10.15 -5.44 2.80
CA GLN A 72 8.76 -5.02 2.98
C GLN A 72 7.87 -5.79 2.00
N TYR A 73 6.80 -6.40 2.49
CA TYR A 73 5.90 -7.22 1.68
C TYR A 73 4.46 -7.11 2.15
N HIS A 74 3.53 -7.50 1.29
CA HIS A 74 2.12 -7.55 1.63
C HIS A 74 1.79 -8.84 2.40
N CYS A 75 1.12 -8.66 3.52
CA CYS A 75 0.50 -9.67 4.38
C CYS A 75 -0.89 -9.13 4.80
#